data_AF-A0A182YSI9-F1
#
_entry.id   AF-A0A182YSI9-F1
#
_cell.length_a   1.000
_cell.length_b   1.000
_cell.length_c   1.000
_cell.angle_alpha   90.00
_cell.angle_beta   90.00
_cell.angle_gamma   90.00
#
_symmetry.space_group_name_H-M   'P 1'
#
loop_
_entity.id
_entity.type
_entity.pdbx_description
1 polymer ?
#
loop_
_entity_poly.entity_id
_entity_poly.type
_entity_poly.pdbx_seq_one_letter_code
_entity_poly.pdbx_strand_id
1 'polypeptide(L)'
;MLETHYNYPDYTYDFSPFYRKNLSKQQRNMNIKSRDEAAEPQPEDSDPRSNGDEDLADDGDDSIAMEQQMVDNSGLKLYYTRKLRQHDAGVLSVGLDPNWRHIIPPRQENVISQGHCIGACTQRAFPRDGINIFAVMSRTHLIGRQVKLRQIRGNTELQPIMRDTNIDPSYQDYRRLTVPTKVLPGDSLVAECIYDSSSRKSITLGK
;
A
#
# COMPACT_ATOMS: atom_id res chain seq x y z
N MET A 1 -0.50 1.68 -2.68
CA MET A 1 -1.45 1.36 -1.59
C MET A 1 -1.58 2.60 -0.72
N LEU A 2 -2.62 3.40 -0.96
CA LEU A 2 -3.03 4.47 -0.04
C LEU A 2 -4.11 3.84 0.82
N GLU A 3 -3.76 3.50 2.06
CA GLU A 3 -4.70 2.98 3.05
C GLU A 3 -5.60 4.13 3.53
N THR A 4 -6.83 4.20 3.03
CA THR A 4 -7.84 5.05 3.67
C THR A 4 -8.36 4.32 4.89
N HIS A 5 -7.79 4.66 6.03
CA HIS A 5 -8.28 4.23 7.34
C HIS A 5 -9.69 4.80 7.55
N TYR A 6 -10.60 3.94 8.00
CA TYR A 6 -11.95 4.33 8.40
C TYR A 6 -11.85 5.37 9.52
N ASN A 7 -12.28 6.60 9.24
CA ASN A 7 -12.52 7.61 10.27
C ASN A 7 -13.75 7.19 11.09
N TYR A 8 -13.53 6.72 12.31
CA TYR A 8 -14.56 6.75 13.35
C TYR A 8 -14.77 8.21 13.78
N PRO A 9 -16.02 8.71 13.87
CA PRO A 9 -16.28 10.14 14.09
C PRO A 9 -15.93 10.66 15.49
N ASP A 10 -15.57 9.80 16.46
CA ASP A 10 -15.38 10.22 17.86
C ASP A 10 -13.91 10.26 18.34
N TYR A 11 -12.94 10.00 17.46
CA TYR A 11 -11.52 10.23 17.75
C TYR A 11 -10.81 10.82 16.52
N THR A 12 -10.84 12.15 16.39
CA THR A 12 -10.02 12.85 15.41
C THR A 12 -8.57 12.91 15.92
N TYR A 13 -7.73 11.98 15.47
CA TYR A 13 -6.29 12.19 15.53
C TYR A 13 -5.89 13.10 14.37
N ASP A 14 -5.50 14.33 14.68
CA ASP A 14 -4.93 15.26 13.72
C ASP A 14 -3.47 14.87 13.41
N PHE A 15 -3.29 14.07 12.36
CA PHE A 15 -1.97 13.71 11.83
C PHE A 15 -1.42 14.72 10.81
N SER A 16 -2.05 15.89 10.64
CA SER A 16 -1.51 16.95 9.77
C SER A 16 -0.06 17.37 10.10
N PRO A 17 0.43 17.32 11.37
CA PRO A 17 1.83 17.59 11.67
C PRO A 17 2.79 16.51 11.12
N PHE A 18 2.34 15.26 11.08
CA PHE A 18 3.14 14.12 10.61
C PHE A 18 3.27 14.13 9.08
N TYR A 19 2.20 14.49 8.37
CA TYR A 19 2.22 14.68 6.93
C TYR A 19 3.04 15.91 6.51
N ARG A 20 2.97 17.04 7.24
CA ARG A 20 3.77 18.24 6.93
C ARG A 20 5.28 18.00 7.00
N LYS A 21 5.76 17.20 7.97
CA LYS A 21 7.19 16.87 8.10
C LYS A 21 7.72 15.96 6.99
N ASN A 22 6.90 15.07 6.44
CA ASN A 22 7.30 14.15 5.37
C ASN A 22 7.10 14.74 3.98
N LEU A 23 6.07 15.58 3.79
CA LEU A 23 5.88 16.36 2.56
C LEU A 23 7.03 17.34 2.34
N SER A 24 7.56 18.00 3.39
CA SER A 24 8.67 18.94 3.23
C SER A 24 9.97 18.28 2.77
N LYS A 25 10.24 17.02 3.17
CA LYS A 25 11.37 16.22 2.66
C LYS A 25 11.18 15.82 1.20
N GLN A 26 9.98 15.38 0.81
CA GLN A 26 9.67 15.07 -0.60
C GLN A 26 9.65 16.31 -1.51
N GLN A 27 9.13 17.44 -1.03
CA GLN A 27 9.09 18.71 -1.76
C GLN A 27 10.48 19.29 -1.99
N ARG A 28 11.39 19.20 -0.99
CA ARG A 28 12.81 19.57 -1.15
C ARG A 28 13.51 18.71 -2.20
N ASN A 29 13.27 17.40 -2.20
CA ASN A 29 13.87 16.49 -3.19
C ASN A 29 13.35 16.72 -4.61
N MET A 30 12.15 17.29 -4.77
CA MET A 30 11.53 17.60 -6.07
C MET A 30 11.74 19.06 -6.53
N ASN A 31 12.53 19.86 -5.80
CA ASN A 31 12.82 21.27 -6.12
C ASN A 31 11.56 22.14 -6.37
N ILE A 32 10.45 21.80 -5.72
CA ILE A 32 9.19 22.56 -5.81
C ILE A 32 9.25 23.71 -4.81
N LYS A 33 9.52 24.92 -5.30
CA LYS A 33 9.43 26.13 -4.46
C LYS A 33 7.98 26.41 -4.11
N SER A 34 7.64 26.36 -2.82
CA SER A 34 6.38 26.91 -2.32
C SER A 34 6.35 28.42 -2.52
N ARG A 35 5.18 28.96 -2.85
CA ARG A 35 4.97 30.36 -3.25
C ARG A 35 5.14 31.39 -2.11
N ASP A 36 5.62 30.96 -0.94
CA ASP A 36 5.69 31.77 0.28
C ASP A 36 7.15 32.04 0.76
N GLU A 37 8.18 31.58 0.04
CA GLU A 37 9.61 31.88 0.35
C GLU A 37 10.20 32.99 -0.55
N ALA A 38 9.35 33.92 -1.00
CA ALA A 38 9.79 35.09 -1.76
C ALA A 38 9.56 36.38 -0.97
N ALA A 39 10.19 36.51 0.20
CA ALA A 39 10.53 37.80 0.82
C ALA A 39 11.25 37.59 2.16
N GLU A 40 12.59 37.59 2.14
CA GLU A 40 13.37 38.26 3.19
C GLU A 40 14.80 38.49 2.67
N PRO A 41 15.33 39.73 2.72
CA PRO A 41 16.68 40.03 2.23
C PRO A 41 17.75 39.63 3.26
N GLN A 42 18.86 39.05 2.77
CA GLN A 42 20.05 38.80 3.59
C GLN A 42 20.81 40.11 3.87
N PRO A 43 21.35 40.30 5.09
CA PRO A 43 22.33 41.35 5.33
C PRO A 43 23.74 40.87 4.95
N GLU A 44 24.44 41.71 4.18
CA GLU A 44 25.90 41.66 3.96
C GLU A 44 26.62 42.09 5.25
N ASP A 45 27.76 41.45 5.58
CA ASP A 45 28.91 42.14 6.19
C ASP A 45 30.21 41.28 6.15
N SER A 46 31.18 41.78 5.37
CA SER A 46 32.65 41.88 5.57
C SER A 46 33.56 40.72 6.07
N ASP A 47 34.33 40.12 5.14
CA ASP A 47 35.82 39.92 4.98
C ASP A 47 36.83 40.11 6.17
N PRO A 48 38.16 39.75 6.10
CA PRO A 48 38.94 38.62 5.51
C PRO A 48 40.12 38.05 6.39
N ARG A 49 40.92 37.09 5.84
CA ARG A 49 42.33 36.63 6.15
C ARG A 49 42.47 35.37 7.04
N SER A 50 43.40 34.41 6.87
CA SER A 50 44.73 34.34 6.21
C SER A 50 45.21 32.90 5.94
N ASN A 51 45.97 32.72 4.85
CA ASN A 51 47.08 31.79 4.48
C ASN A 51 47.40 30.50 5.27
N GLY A 52 47.80 29.47 4.50
CA GLY A 52 48.73 28.40 4.90
C GLY A 52 48.79 27.26 3.88
N ASP A 53 49.90 27.16 3.15
CA ASP A 53 50.27 26.06 2.23
C ASP A 53 50.44 24.72 2.96
N GLU A 54 50.19 23.58 2.27
CA GLU A 54 51.10 22.41 2.28
C GLU A 54 50.64 21.32 1.27
N ASP A 55 51.63 20.84 0.51
CA ASP A 55 51.59 19.78 -0.50
C ASP A 55 51.07 18.44 0.04
N LEU A 56 50.51 17.60 -0.85
CA LEU A 56 50.84 16.17 -0.98
C LEU A 56 50.12 15.55 -2.19
N ALA A 57 50.90 14.91 -3.05
CA ALA A 57 50.45 14.12 -4.18
C ALA A 57 49.64 12.89 -3.71
N ASP A 58 48.55 12.58 -4.40
CA ASP A 58 47.87 11.29 -4.28
C ASP A 58 47.75 10.65 -5.67
N ASP A 59 48.50 9.55 -5.82
CA ASP A 59 48.41 8.58 -6.89
C ASP A 59 47.06 7.88 -6.80
N GLY A 60 46.31 7.84 -7.91
CA GLY A 60 45.13 6.98 -7.97
C GLY A 60 44.23 7.33 -9.13
N ASP A 61 44.42 6.62 -10.24
CA ASP A 61 43.41 6.44 -11.29
C ASP A 61 42.22 5.67 -10.69
N ASP A 62 41.49 6.33 -9.81
CA ASP A 62 40.22 5.86 -9.28
C ASP A 62 39.18 6.26 -10.32
N SER A 63 39.02 5.38 -11.30
CA SER A 63 37.80 5.29 -12.13
C SER A 63 36.62 4.88 -11.23
N ILE A 64 36.33 5.72 -10.22
CA ILE A 64 35.04 5.83 -9.59
C ILE A 64 34.13 6.26 -10.73
N ALA A 65 33.47 5.29 -11.34
CA ALA A 65 32.24 5.53 -12.06
C ALA A 65 31.35 6.26 -11.07
N MET A 66 31.35 7.60 -11.15
CA MET A 66 30.44 8.45 -10.40
C MET A 66 29.07 7.91 -10.70
N GLU A 67 28.46 7.26 -9.71
CA GLU A 67 27.08 6.84 -9.75
C GLU A 67 26.28 8.13 -9.95
N GLN A 68 25.96 8.44 -11.21
CA GLN A 68 25.23 9.63 -11.56
C GLN A 68 23.97 9.62 -10.71
N GLN A 69 23.83 10.63 -9.87
CA GLN A 69 22.68 10.75 -8.98
C GLN A 69 21.41 10.81 -9.83
N MET A 70 20.75 9.67 -10.01
CA MET A 70 19.53 9.56 -10.79
C MET A 70 18.39 10.19 -10.00
N VAL A 71 17.79 11.25 -10.55
CA VAL A 71 16.60 11.89 -9.98
C VAL A 71 15.35 11.23 -10.57
N ASP A 72 14.64 10.46 -9.74
CA ASP A 72 13.34 9.88 -10.09
C ASP A 72 12.20 10.90 -9.87
N ASN A 73 11.37 11.11 -10.88
CA ASN A 73 10.20 12.00 -10.86
C ASN A 73 8.88 11.23 -11.04
N SER A 74 8.85 9.94 -10.69
CA SER A 74 7.67 9.10 -10.78
C SER A 74 6.60 9.48 -9.74
N GLY A 75 5.32 9.31 -10.09
CA GLY A 75 4.21 9.63 -9.19
C GLY A 75 2.84 9.25 -9.73
N LEU A 76 1.80 9.63 -8.98
CA LEU A 76 0.40 9.43 -9.36
C LEU A 76 -0.25 10.75 -9.79
N LYS A 77 -1.00 10.72 -10.89
CA LYS A 77 -1.84 11.85 -11.33
C LYS A 77 -3.28 11.64 -10.89
N LEU A 78 -3.77 12.51 -10.02
CA LEU A 78 -5.13 12.45 -9.50
C LEU A 78 -6.07 13.37 -10.29
N TYR A 79 -7.20 12.83 -10.73
CA TYR A 79 -8.26 13.59 -11.38
C TYR A 79 -9.46 13.69 -10.43
N TYR A 80 -9.83 14.91 -10.04
CA TYR A 80 -10.90 15.16 -9.06
C TYR A 80 -11.88 16.24 -9.56
N THR A 81 -13.05 16.31 -8.93
CA THR A 81 -14.10 17.29 -9.23
C THR A 81 -14.65 17.89 -7.94
N ARG A 82 -15.16 19.14 -8.00
CA ARG A 82 -15.82 19.79 -6.86
C ARG A 82 -17.28 19.33 -6.69
N LYS A 83 -17.87 18.70 -7.72
CA LYS A 83 -19.26 18.20 -7.66
C LYS A 83 -19.25 16.79 -7.05
N LEU A 84 -19.90 16.64 -5.89
CA LEU A 84 -20.08 15.34 -5.25
C LEU A 84 -20.84 14.37 -6.16
N ARG A 85 -20.39 13.12 -6.17
CA ARG A 85 -21.08 12.02 -6.85
C ARG A 85 -22.12 11.40 -5.91
N GLN A 86 -23.00 10.58 -6.47
CA GLN A 86 -24.07 9.93 -5.72
C GLN A 86 -23.55 8.97 -4.63
N HIS A 87 -22.38 8.35 -4.84
CA HIS A 87 -21.83 7.35 -3.94
C HIS A 87 -20.36 7.63 -3.63
N ASP A 88 -19.99 7.42 -2.37
CA ASP A 88 -18.60 7.37 -1.92
C ASP A 88 -17.99 6.02 -2.26
N ALA A 89 -16.72 6.04 -2.69
CA ALA A 89 -15.93 4.84 -2.92
C ALA A 89 -14.94 4.65 -1.78
N GLY A 90 -14.78 3.42 -1.32
CA GLY A 90 -13.83 3.04 -0.28
C GLY A 90 -13.02 1.81 -0.69
N VAL A 91 -11.91 1.58 0.00
CA VAL A 91 -11.10 0.37 -0.13
C VAL A 91 -11.26 -0.46 1.15
N LEU A 92 -11.59 -1.73 0.98
CA LEU A 92 -11.68 -2.70 2.06
C LEU A 92 -10.64 -3.80 1.83
N SER A 93 -9.74 -3.97 2.80
CA SER A 93 -8.80 -5.09 2.81
C SER A 93 -9.44 -6.28 3.53
N VAL A 94 -9.49 -7.43 2.86
CA VAL A 94 -9.90 -8.72 3.46
C VAL A 94 -8.78 -9.71 3.21
N GLY A 95 -8.25 -10.29 4.27
CA GLY A 95 -7.03 -11.09 4.16
C GLY A 95 -6.53 -11.57 5.51
N LEU A 96 -5.35 -12.16 5.49
CA LEU A 96 -4.59 -12.44 6.69
C LEU A 96 -3.77 -11.20 7.05
N ASP A 97 -3.77 -10.81 8.32
CA ASP A 97 -2.90 -9.75 8.79
C ASP A 97 -1.44 -10.17 8.65
N PRO A 98 -0.56 -9.30 8.11
CA PRO A 98 0.87 -9.59 7.96
C PRO A 98 1.50 -9.67 9.35
N ASN A 99 1.61 -10.88 9.89
CA ASN A 99 2.23 -11.13 11.17
C ASN A 99 2.91 -12.49 11.22
N TRP A 100 3.84 -12.62 12.16
CA TRP A 100 4.69 -13.80 12.36
C TRP A 100 3.93 -15.09 12.75
N ARG A 101 2.62 -15.01 13.03
CA ARG A 101 1.78 -16.17 13.34
C ARG A 101 1.17 -16.79 12.08
N HIS A 102 1.20 -16.10 10.94
CA HIS A 102 0.89 -16.73 9.66
C HIS A 102 2.13 -17.49 9.19
N ILE A 103 2.08 -18.81 9.28
CA ILE A 103 3.22 -19.70 8.99
C ILE A 103 2.86 -20.60 7.81
N ILE A 104 3.71 -20.58 6.78
CA ILE A 104 3.66 -21.49 5.65
C ILE A 104 4.84 -22.47 5.80
N PRO A 105 4.60 -23.78 6.01
CA PRO A 105 5.65 -24.78 6.13
C PRO A 105 6.44 -24.93 4.81
N PRO A 106 7.74 -25.32 4.86
CA PRO A 106 8.53 -25.60 3.67
C PRO A 106 8.11 -26.90 2.99
N ARG A 107 8.48 -27.04 1.70
CA ARG A 107 8.33 -28.27 0.91
C ARG A 107 6.88 -28.75 0.75
N GLN A 108 5.91 -27.83 0.69
CA GLN A 108 4.51 -28.16 0.41
C GLN A 108 4.09 -27.59 -0.93
N GLU A 109 3.47 -28.41 -1.78
CA GLU A 109 2.93 -27.95 -3.07
C GLU A 109 1.66 -27.10 -2.90
N ASN A 110 0.93 -27.34 -1.81
CA ASN A 110 -0.36 -26.71 -1.58
C ASN A 110 -0.57 -26.40 -0.09
N VAL A 111 -0.48 -25.13 0.26
CA VAL A 111 -0.80 -24.62 1.60
C VAL A 111 -1.92 -23.61 1.49
N ILE A 112 -3.05 -23.91 2.13
CA ILE A 112 -4.20 -23.02 2.17
C ILE A 112 -4.08 -22.12 3.40
N SER A 113 -4.26 -20.82 3.23
CA SER A 113 -4.41 -19.87 4.33
C SER A 113 -5.66 -19.03 4.11
N GLN A 114 -6.39 -18.77 5.20
CA GLN A 114 -7.66 -18.05 5.14
C GLN A 114 -7.66 -16.88 6.13
N GLY A 115 -8.08 -15.72 5.63
CA GLY A 115 -8.39 -14.54 6.41
C GLY A 115 -9.89 -14.31 6.44
N HIS A 116 -10.44 -13.96 7.60
CA HIS A 116 -11.89 -13.88 7.82
C HIS A 116 -12.32 -12.51 8.30
N CYS A 117 -13.23 -11.89 7.55
CA CYS A 117 -14.13 -10.87 8.06
C CYS A 117 -15.47 -11.56 8.38
N ILE A 118 -15.62 -12.00 9.62
CA ILE A 118 -16.82 -12.75 10.06
C ILE A 118 -18.07 -11.85 10.05
N GLY A 119 -19.26 -12.47 10.04
CA GLY A 119 -20.54 -11.74 10.00
C GLY A 119 -20.69 -10.67 11.07
N ALA A 120 -20.17 -10.86 12.28
CA ALA A 120 -20.18 -9.83 13.32
C ALA A 120 -19.39 -8.56 12.93
N CYS A 121 -18.31 -8.70 12.16
CA CYS A 121 -17.50 -7.58 11.67
C CYS A 121 -18.29 -6.76 10.64
N THR A 122 -18.85 -7.41 9.62
CA THR A 122 -19.67 -6.71 8.60
C THR A 122 -20.97 -6.17 9.20
N GLN A 123 -21.56 -6.86 10.17
CA GLN A 123 -22.75 -6.42 10.89
C GLN A 123 -22.53 -5.07 11.59
N ARG A 124 -21.32 -4.86 12.13
CA ARG A 124 -20.93 -3.62 12.80
C ARG A 124 -20.44 -2.55 11.82
N ALA A 125 -19.71 -2.94 10.78
CA ALA A 125 -18.99 -2.01 9.91
C ALA A 125 -19.84 -1.49 8.73
N PHE A 126 -20.81 -2.27 8.24
CA PHE A 126 -21.55 -1.92 7.02
C PHE A 126 -22.87 -1.20 7.32
N PRO A 127 -23.29 -0.28 6.44
CA PRO A 127 -24.61 0.35 6.54
C PRO A 127 -25.71 -0.70 6.39
N ARG A 128 -26.93 -0.39 6.83
CA ARG A 128 -28.09 -1.30 6.77
C ARG A 128 -28.33 -1.86 5.36
N ASP A 129 -28.20 -1.01 4.35
CA ASP A 129 -28.38 -1.41 2.97
C ASP A 129 -27.17 -2.17 2.40
N GLY A 130 -26.05 -2.29 3.12
CA GLY A 130 -24.83 -2.96 2.67
C GLY A 130 -24.02 -2.18 1.64
N ILE A 131 -22.91 -2.78 1.19
CA ILE A 131 -21.98 -2.19 0.21
C ILE A 131 -22.04 -2.92 -1.13
N ASN A 132 -21.57 -2.27 -2.20
CA ASN A 132 -21.38 -2.88 -3.51
C ASN A 132 -19.88 -2.95 -3.82
N ILE A 133 -19.33 -4.16 -3.89
CA ILE A 133 -17.98 -4.37 -4.37
C ILE A 133 -18.02 -4.33 -5.89
N PHE A 134 -17.31 -3.39 -6.51
CA PHE A 134 -17.31 -3.21 -7.97
C PHE A 134 -15.93 -3.47 -8.60
N ALA A 135 -14.87 -3.57 -7.79
CA ALA A 135 -13.53 -3.93 -8.23
C ALA A 135 -12.79 -4.64 -7.09
N VAL A 136 -11.86 -5.54 -7.44
CA VAL A 136 -11.05 -6.31 -6.48
C VAL A 136 -9.62 -6.38 -6.98
N MET A 137 -8.66 -6.27 -6.07
CA MET A 137 -7.25 -6.54 -6.32
C MET A 137 -6.79 -7.64 -5.36
N SER A 138 -6.24 -8.72 -5.90
CA SER A 138 -5.58 -9.76 -5.11
C SER A 138 -4.10 -9.45 -4.96
N ARG A 139 -3.56 -9.67 -3.76
CA ARG A 139 -2.13 -9.51 -3.47
C ARG A 139 -1.59 -10.74 -2.77
N THR A 140 -0.49 -11.29 -3.29
CA THR A 140 0.32 -12.31 -2.64
C THR A 140 1.79 -11.97 -2.79
N HIS A 141 2.66 -12.63 -2.02
CA HIS A 141 4.10 -12.65 -2.31
C HIS A 141 4.43 -13.78 -3.29
N LEU A 142 5.73 -14.03 -3.50
CA LEU A 142 6.27 -14.88 -4.57
C LEU A 142 5.73 -16.32 -4.64
N ILE A 143 5.34 -16.88 -3.50
CA ILE A 143 4.84 -18.26 -3.41
C ILE A 143 3.32 -18.38 -3.55
N GLY A 144 2.60 -17.27 -3.75
CA GLY A 144 1.16 -17.31 -4.02
C GLY A 144 0.86 -17.90 -5.40
N ARG A 145 -0.20 -18.72 -5.49
CA ARG A 145 -0.63 -19.37 -6.74
C ARG A 145 -2.08 -19.11 -7.06
N GLN A 146 -2.95 -19.13 -6.05
CA GLN A 146 -4.39 -18.92 -6.23
C GLN A 146 -4.93 -18.02 -5.13
N VAL A 147 -5.91 -17.20 -5.46
CA VAL A 147 -6.64 -16.36 -4.51
C VAL A 147 -8.14 -16.44 -4.80
N LYS A 148 -8.94 -16.61 -3.77
CA LYS A 148 -10.41 -16.63 -3.84
C LYS A 148 -10.98 -15.72 -2.76
N LEU A 149 -11.84 -14.77 -3.15
CA LEU A 149 -12.64 -13.98 -2.22
C LEU A 149 -14.05 -14.56 -2.19
N ARG A 150 -14.39 -15.19 -1.07
CA ARG A 150 -15.66 -15.89 -0.85
C ARG A 150 -16.60 -15.00 -0.05
N GLN A 151 -17.89 -15.15 -0.31
CA GLN A 151 -18.96 -14.52 0.46
C GLN A 151 -19.87 -15.60 1.03
N ILE A 152 -20.11 -15.57 2.33
CA ILE A 152 -21.00 -16.49 3.02
C ILE A 152 -22.14 -15.67 3.64
N ARG A 153 -23.38 -16.06 3.35
CA ARG A 153 -24.59 -15.45 3.93
C ARG A 153 -25.30 -16.48 4.79
N GLY A 154 -25.31 -16.25 6.11
CA GLY A 154 -25.74 -17.28 7.07
C GLY A 154 -24.88 -18.53 6.93
N ASN A 155 -25.49 -19.65 6.54
CA ASN A 155 -24.80 -20.94 6.35
C ASN A 155 -24.54 -21.29 4.88
N THR A 156 -24.78 -20.35 3.95
CA THR A 156 -24.67 -20.60 2.51
C THR A 156 -23.51 -19.81 1.92
N GLU A 157 -22.56 -20.50 1.29
CA GLU A 157 -21.56 -19.85 0.44
C GLU A 157 -22.21 -19.42 -0.88
N LEU A 158 -22.14 -18.13 -1.18
CA LEU A 158 -22.58 -17.56 -2.46
C LEU A 158 -21.48 -17.73 -3.52
N GLN A 159 -21.77 -17.30 -4.75
CA GLN A 159 -20.73 -17.25 -5.77
C GLN A 159 -19.55 -16.39 -5.30
N PRO A 160 -18.30 -16.84 -5.52
CA PRO A 160 -17.13 -16.08 -5.10
C PRO A 160 -17.11 -14.72 -5.79
N ILE A 161 -16.83 -13.65 -5.01
CA ILE A 161 -16.72 -12.28 -5.53
C ILE A 161 -15.56 -12.20 -6.55
N MET A 162 -14.49 -12.95 -6.29
CA MET A 162 -13.33 -13.06 -7.16
C MET A 162 -12.70 -14.45 -6.99
N ARG A 163 -12.21 -15.01 -8.09
CA ARG A 163 -11.36 -16.20 -8.09
C ARG A 163 -10.28 -16.04 -9.15
N ASP A 164 -9.02 -16.12 -8.73
CA ASP A 164 -7.87 -16.20 -9.61
C ASP A 164 -7.08 -17.47 -9.29
N THR A 165 -6.95 -18.35 -10.28
CA THR A 165 -6.23 -19.64 -10.16
C THR A 165 -4.83 -19.59 -10.72
N ASN A 166 -4.39 -18.45 -11.24
CA ASN A 166 -3.08 -18.27 -11.87
C ASN A 166 -2.55 -16.86 -11.56
N ILE A 167 -2.41 -16.57 -10.27
CA ILE A 167 -1.93 -15.26 -9.84
C ILE A 167 -0.45 -15.09 -10.19
N ASP A 168 -0.09 -13.95 -10.76
CA ASP A 168 1.29 -13.52 -10.91
C ASP A 168 1.58 -12.46 -9.84
N PRO A 169 2.44 -12.74 -8.85
CA PRO A 169 2.84 -11.76 -7.84
C PRO A 169 3.46 -10.48 -8.43
N SER A 170 3.94 -10.52 -9.67
CA SER A 170 4.51 -9.38 -10.39
C SER A 170 3.45 -8.53 -11.11
N TYR A 171 2.22 -9.03 -11.24
CA TYR A 171 1.11 -8.35 -11.90
C TYR A 171 -0.12 -8.25 -10.98
N GLN A 172 -0.21 -7.13 -10.25
CA GLN A 172 -1.26 -6.87 -9.28
C GLN A 172 -2.05 -5.61 -9.67
N ASP A 173 -3.26 -5.81 -10.21
CA ASP A 173 -4.15 -4.74 -10.66
C ASP A 173 -5.56 -4.90 -10.11
N TYR A 174 -6.29 -3.79 -10.01
CA TYR A 174 -7.70 -3.78 -9.69
C TYR A 174 -8.52 -4.25 -10.89
N ARG A 175 -9.09 -5.45 -10.76
CA ARG A 175 -10.02 -5.97 -11.76
C ARG A 175 -11.43 -5.52 -11.44
N ARG A 176 -12.05 -4.81 -12.37
CA ARG A 176 -13.45 -4.42 -12.30
C ARG A 176 -14.35 -5.64 -12.45
N LEU A 177 -15.33 -5.79 -11.57
CA LEU A 177 -16.34 -6.85 -11.68
C LEU A 177 -17.34 -6.48 -12.76
N THR A 178 -17.73 -7.45 -13.59
CA THR A 178 -18.78 -7.28 -14.61
C THR A 178 -20.10 -6.87 -13.95
N VAL A 179 -20.42 -7.49 -12.82
CA VAL A 179 -21.58 -7.16 -11.99
C VAL A 179 -21.09 -6.85 -10.58
N PRO A 180 -21.36 -5.65 -10.04
CA PRO A 180 -21.05 -5.34 -8.65
C PRO A 180 -21.71 -6.33 -7.70
N THR A 181 -20.96 -6.85 -6.73
CA THR A 181 -21.46 -7.82 -5.76
C THR A 181 -21.93 -7.12 -4.50
N LYS A 182 -23.17 -7.40 -4.10
CA LYS A 182 -23.80 -6.83 -2.91
C LYS A 182 -23.40 -7.63 -1.66
N VAL A 183 -22.80 -6.95 -0.69
CA VAL A 183 -22.47 -7.51 0.62
C VAL A 183 -23.29 -6.82 1.69
N LEU A 184 -24.03 -7.59 2.48
CA LEU A 184 -24.94 -7.09 3.51
C LEU A 184 -24.30 -7.21 4.90
N PRO A 185 -24.77 -6.41 5.89
CA PRO A 185 -24.46 -6.65 7.29
C PRO A 185 -24.78 -8.10 7.68
N GLY A 186 -23.85 -8.77 8.36
CA GLY A 186 -23.98 -10.17 8.76
C GLY A 186 -23.39 -11.19 7.76
N ASP A 187 -23.07 -10.79 6.53
CA ASP A 187 -22.33 -11.63 5.61
C ASP A 187 -20.88 -11.81 6.09
N SER A 188 -20.31 -13.01 5.92
CA SER A 188 -18.88 -13.23 6.13
C SER A 188 -18.12 -13.15 4.81
N LEU A 189 -17.00 -12.44 4.81
CA LEU A 189 -16.05 -12.41 3.69
C LEU A 189 -14.81 -13.22 4.07
N VAL A 190 -14.42 -14.16 3.20
CA VAL A 190 -13.27 -15.04 3.44
C VAL A 190 -12.31 -14.92 2.28
N ALA A 191 -11.12 -14.41 2.55
CA ALA A 191 -10.02 -14.38 1.60
C ALA A 191 -9.20 -15.66 1.78
N GLU A 192 -9.16 -16.49 0.74
CA GLU A 192 -8.43 -17.74 0.70
C GLU A 192 -7.26 -17.62 -0.27
N CYS A 193 -6.06 -17.89 0.22
CA CYS A 193 -4.84 -17.88 -0.56
C CYS A 193 -4.24 -19.27 -0.56
N ILE A 194 -3.85 -19.75 -1.74
CA ILE A 194 -3.14 -21.02 -1.93
C ILE A 194 -1.70 -20.70 -2.27
N TYR A 195 -0.78 -21.24 -1.49
CA TYR A 195 0.65 -21.08 -1.65
C TYR A 195 1.34 -22.38 -2.04
N ASP A 196 2.40 -22.26 -2.84
CA ASP A 196 3.33 -23.34 -3.20
C ASP A 196 4.70 -23.02 -2.61
N SER A 197 5.05 -23.76 -1.56
CA SER A 197 6.32 -23.66 -0.85
C SER A 197 7.26 -24.82 -1.16
N SER A 198 7.03 -25.59 -2.23
CA SER A 198 7.84 -26.74 -2.63
C SER A 198 9.33 -26.42 -2.72
N SER A 199 9.66 -25.24 -3.25
CA SER A 199 11.03 -24.72 -3.40
C SER A 199 11.63 -24.12 -2.12
N ARG A 200 10.85 -23.95 -1.05
CA ARG A 200 11.29 -23.32 0.20
C ARG A 200 11.96 -24.35 1.10
N LYS A 201 13.16 -24.03 1.60
CA LYS A 201 13.92 -24.87 2.55
C LYS A 201 13.52 -24.65 4.01
N SER A 202 12.99 -23.48 4.34
CA SER A 202 12.57 -23.09 5.69
C SER A 202 11.16 -22.53 5.68
N ILE A 203 10.57 -22.39 6.88
CA ILE A 203 9.26 -21.78 7.05
C ILE A 203 9.22 -20.39 6.41
N THR A 204 8.08 -20.04 5.83
CA THR A 204 7.80 -18.70 5.34
C THR A 204 6.78 -18.05 6.28
N LEU A 205 7.07 -16.83 6.71
CA LEU A 205 6.23 -16.07 7.64
C LEU A 205 5.45 -14.98 6.91
N GLY A 206 4.23 -14.69 7.37
CA GLY A 206 3.49 -13.50 6.97
C GLY A 206 4.25 -12.24 7.39
N LYS A 207 4.72 -11.49 6.42
CA LYS A 207 5.37 -10.19 6.58
C LYS A 207 4.73 -9.20 5.62
#